data_AF-Q2LKX5-F1
#
_entry.id   AF-Q2LKX5-F1
#
_cell.length_a   1.000
_cell.length_b   1.000
_cell.length_c   1.000
_cell.angle_alpha   90.00
_cell.angle_beta   90.00
_cell.angle_gamma   90.00
#
_symmetry.space_group_name_H-M   'P 1'
#
loop_
_entity.id
_entity.type
_entity.pdbx_description
1 polymer ?
#
loop_
_entity_poly.entity_id
_entity_poly.type
_entity_poly.pdbx_seq_one_letter_code
_entity_poly.pdbx_strand_id
1 'polypeptide(L)'
;MIEIHYTFDGLNGIGYYQQQLANKDKIGSFQFMNIQKLIETQKEPSNLVCYIKDRHPFDRWNNKGLTYDRTTLDGFDDASFDKKDDSYLWRYIKFEKQQHKGPGGNCLIVKYKGPKHFLEDDKDYYLGDAFVDDANFKLTHFHLHFNPKRKTLSLYQGKHHTISQNNN
;
A
#
# COMPACT_ATOMS: atom_id res chain seq x y z
N MET A 1 -1.25 -6.40 -24.41
CA MET A 1 -0.70 -5.94 -23.12
C MET A 1 -1.53 -4.75 -22.71
N ILE A 2 -2.09 -4.76 -21.50
CA ILE A 2 -2.95 -3.67 -21.00
C ILE A 2 -2.08 -2.67 -20.25
N GLU A 3 -2.38 -1.38 -20.39
CA GLU A 3 -1.72 -0.28 -19.70
C GLU A 3 -2.74 0.48 -18.85
N ILE A 4 -2.49 0.59 -17.53
CA ILE A 4 -3.36 1.28 -16.56
C ILE A 4 -2.49 2.02 -15.56
N HIS A 5 -2.93 3.21 -15.17
CA HIS A 5 -2.31 3.99 -14.09
C HIS A 5 -3.23 4.01 -12.87
N TYR A 6 -2.64 3.75 -11.71
CA TYR A 6 -3.31 3.85 -10.42
C TYR A 6 -2.64 4.97 -9.62
N THR A 7 -3.45 5.83 -9.03
CA THR A 7 -2.98 6.95 -8.22
C THR A 7 -3.43 6.74 -6.78
N PHE A 8 -2.48 6.80 -5.86
CA PHE A 8 -2.71 6.65 -4.44
C PHE A 8 -2.25 7.90 -3.72
N ASP A 9 -3.17 8.59 -3.07
CA ASP A 9 -2.86 9.65 -2.12
C ASP A 9 -2.46 9.10 -0.76
N GLY A 10 -2.71 7.82 -0.45
CA GLY A 10 -2.29 7.18 0.79
C GLY A 10 -2.52 5.66 0.79
N LEU A 11 -2.26 5.02 1.93
CA LEU A 11 -2.52 3.59 2.12
C LEU A 11 -3.99 3.33 2.42
N ASN A 12 -4.68 2.59 1.56
CA ASN A 12 -6.13 2.41 1.63
C ASN A 12 -6.59 0.95 1.78
N GLY A 13 -5.70 -0.05 1.76
CA GLY A 13 -6.16 -1.45 1.73
C GLY A 13 -6.81 -1.98 3.00
N ILE A 14 -6.31 -1.67 4.21
CA ILE A 14 -7.03 -2.05 5.45
C ILE A 14 -8.31 -1.24 5.61
N GLY A 15 -8.29 0.06 5.25
CA GLY A 15 -9.49 0.89 5.21
C GLY A 15 -10.60 0.29 4.33
N TYR A 16 -10.23 -0.28 3.19
CA TYR A 16 -11.15 -1.04 2.34
C TYR A 16 -11.78 -2.21 3.11
N TYR A 17 -11.00 -3.07 3.77
CA TYR A 17 -11.54 -4.20 4.52
C TYR A 17 -12.43 -3.78 5.69
N GLN A 18 -12.03 -2.74 6.43
CA GLN A 18 -12.83 -2.18 7.52
C GLN A 18 -14.18 -1.67 7.02
N GLN A 19 -14.22 -0.99 5.86
CA GLN A 19 -15.48 -0.56 5.23
C GLN A 19 -16.36 -1.74 4.81
N GLN A 20 -15.77 -2.83 4.30
CA GLN A 20 -16.52 -4.04 3.96
C GLN A 20 -17.13 -4.69 5.22
N LEU A 21 -16.36 -4.78 6.31
CA LEU A 21 -16.85 -5.32 7.58
C LEU A 21 -17.92 -4.42 8.22
N ALA A 22 -17.81 -3.10 8.12
CA ALA A 22 -18.83 -2.16 8.59
C ALA A 22 -20.15 -2.32 7.83
N ASN A 23 -20.10 -2.79 6.59
CA ASN A 23 -21.25 -3.11 5.76
C ASN A 23 -21.55 -4.62 5.73
N LYS A 24 -21.23 -5.36 6.81
CA LYS A 24 -21.39 -6.84 6.87
C LYS A 24 -22.78 -7.32 6.47
N ASP A 25 -23.83 -6.56 6.75
CA ASP A 25 -25.22 -6.92 6.44
C ASP A 25 -25.54 -6.84 4.94
N LYS A 26 -24.65 -6.23 4.15
CA LYS A 26 -24.76 -6.09 2.68
C LYS A 26 -23.86 -7.06 1.92
N ILE A 27 -23.08 -7.89 2.60
CA ILE A 27 -22.19 -8.88 1.98
C ILE A 27 -22.59 -10.30 2.39
N GLY A 28 -22.41 -11.26 1.48
CA GLY A 28 -22.72 -12.67 1.77
C GLY A 28 -21.81 -13.23 2.86
N SER A 29 -22.31 -14.23 3.62
CA SER A 29 -21.57 -14.88 4.71
C SER A 29 -20.19 -15.41 4.30
N PHE A 30 -20.09 -15.97 3.09
CA PHE A 30 -18.81 -16.46 2.54
C PHE A 30 -17.81 -15.31 2.32
N GLN A 31 -18.27 -14.18 1.80
CA GLN A 31 -17.42 -13.01 1.57
C GLN A 31 -16.97 -12.40 2.91
N PHE A 32 -17.86 -12.34 3.89
CA PHE A 32 -17.55 -11.90 5.25
C PHE A 32 -16.43 -12.76 5.88
N MET A 33 -16.56 -14.09 5.85
CA MET A 33 -15.53 -15.01 6.37
C MET A 33 -14.19 -14.83 5.65
N ASN A 34 -14.19 -14.64 4.32
CA ASN A 34 -12.96 -14.40 3.56
C ASN A 34 -12.26 -13.11 3.97
N ILE A 35 -13.02 -12.02 4.18
CA ILE A 35 -12.44 -10.74 4.62
C ILE A 35 -11.83 -10.87 6.02
N GLN A 36 -12.52 -11.54 6.96
CA GLN A 36 -11.97 -11.80 8.29
C GLN A 36 -10.66 -12.57 8.21
N LYS A 37 -10.62 -13.65 7.42
CA LYS A 37 -9.40 -14.43 7.18
C LYS A 37 -8.28 -13.59 6.57
N LEU A 38 -8.58 -12.70 5.63
CA LEU A 38 -7.57 -11.80 5.04
C LEU A 38 -6.99 -10.85 6.08
N ILE A 39 -7.82 -10.24 6.93
CA ILE A 39 -7.34 -9.36 8.02
C ILE A 39 -6.46 -10.13 9.02
N GLU A 40 -6.81 -11.38 9.34
CA GLU A 40 -6.04 -12.21 10.27
C GLU A 40 -4.68 -12.64 9.69
N THR A 41 -4.62 -12.88 8.38
CA THR A 41 -3.42 -13.42 7.71
C THR A 41 -2.52 -12.35 7.10
N GLN A 42 -3.07 -11.21 6.67
CA GLN A 42 -2.35 -10.07 6.10
C GLN A 42 -2.24 -8.95 7.14
N LYS A 43 -1.46 -9.22 8.20
CA LYS A 43 -1.33 -8.29 9.33
C LYS A 43 -0.56 -7.05 8.92
N GLU A 44 -1.02 -5.89 9.40
CA GLU A 44 -0.21 -4.67 9.35
C GLU A 44 1.07 -4.83 10.17
N PRO A 45 2.19 -4.20 9.75
CA PRO A 45 3.40 -4.13 10.55
C PRO A 45 3.12 -3.48 11.91
N SER A 46 3.59 -4.10 13.00
CA SER A 46 3.35 -3.62 14.37
C SER A 46 4.10 -2.33 14.71
N ASN A 47 5.13 -2.01 13.92
CA ASN A 47 5.99 -0.83 14.06
C ASN A 47 5.57 0.33 13.15
N LEU A 48 4.35 0.30 12.57
CA LEU A 48 3.79 1.47 11.91
C LEU A 48 3.63 2.61 12.93
N VAL A 49 4.26 3.72 12.62
CA VAL A 49 4.05 5.01 13.27
C VAL A 49 2.60 5.48 13.11
N CYS A 50 2.09 6.24 14.09
CA CYS A 50 0.64 6.53 14.22
C CYS A 50 0.03 7.17 12.97
N TYR A 51 0.69 8.14 12.35
CA TYR A 51 0.17 8.83 11.15
C TYR A 51 0.13 7.95 9.90
N ILE A 52 0.98 6.91 9.80
CA ILE A 52 0.84 5.90 8.75
C ILE A 52 -0.31 4.95 9.11
N LYS A 53 -0.43 4.57 10.38
CA LYS A 53 -1.49 3.68 10.89
C LYS A 53 -2.89 4.28 10.75
N ASP A 54 -3.03 5.58 10.99
CA ASP A 54 -4.28 6.34 10.85
C ASP A 54 -4.63 6.63 9.39
N ARG A 55 -3.83 6.10 8.46
CA ARG A 55 -4.05 6.15 7.00
C ARG A 55 -4.19 7.58 6.49
N HIS A 56 -3.43 8.49 7.07
CA HIS A 56 -3.36 9.82 6.53
C HIS A 56 -2.83 9.78 5.09
N PRO A 57 -3.36 10.64 4.21
CA PRO A 57 -2.74 10.89 2.92
C PRO A 57 -1.25 11.19 3.07
N PHE A 58 -0.48 10.87 2.04
CA PHE A 58 0.97 10.93 2.00
C PHE A 58 1.48 12.31 2.37
N ASP A 59 0.82 13.38 1.91
CA ASP A 59 1.13 14.77 2.28
C ASP A 59 0.94 15.09 3.77
N ARG A 60 0.27 14.24 4.56
CA ARG A 60 -0.04 14.47 5.98
C ARG A 60 0.80 13.64 6.95
N TRP A 61 1.84 12.96 6.47
CA TRP A 61 2.70 12.15 7.32
C TRP A 61 3.67 13.04 8.09
N ASN A 62 3.37 13.33 9.36
CA ASN A 62 4.22 14.12 10.24
C ASN A 62 4.39 13.43 11.61
N ASN A 63 5.65 13.18 11.96
CA ASN A 63 6.06 12.53 13.20
C ASN A 63 5.71 13.30 14.49
N LYS A 64 5.44 14.60 14.40
CA LYS A 64 5.14 15.45 15.57
C LYS A 64 3.66 15.41 15.98
N GLY A 65 2.80 14.70 15.23
CA GLY A 65 1.36 14.69 15.47
C GLY A 65 0.73 16.09 15.35
N LEU A 66 1.39 17.01 14.65
CA LEU A 66 0.90 18.37 14.45
C LEU A 66 0.00 18.41 13.23
N THR A 67 -1.02 19.26 13.28
CA THR A 67 -1.93 19.49 12.15
C THR A 67 -1.19 20.05 10.95
N TYR A 68 -1.71 19.74 9.76
CA TYR A 68 -1.12 20.08 8.45
C TYR A 68 -0.65 21.53 8.33
N ASP A 69 -1.45 22.47 8.83
CA ASP A 69 -1.16 23.91 8.77
C ASP A 69 0.11 24.32 9.53
N ARG A 70 0.66 23.43 10.38
CA ARG A 70 1.79 23.72 11.28
C ARG A 70 3.08 23.00 10.90
N THR A 71 3.09 22.14 9.87
CA THR A 71 4.31 21.42 9.46
C THR A 71 4.37 21.20 7.96
N THR A 72 5.37 21.80 7.33
CA THR A 72 5.75 21.59 5.93
C THR A 72 6.61 20.34 5.72
N LEU A 73 6.73 19.46 6.73
CA LEU A 73 7.56 18.25 6.63
C LEU A 73 6.66 17.08 6.21
N ASP A 74 6.76 16.72 4.94
CA ASP A 74 6.06 15.60 4.34
C ASP A 74 6.96 14.34 4.43
N GLY A 75 6.63 13.41 5.33
CA GLY A 75 7.37 12.15 5.45
C GLY A 75 7.28 11.23 4.22
N PHE A 76 6.42 11.54 3.24
CA PHE A 76 6.44 10.87 1.94
C PHE A 76 7.64 11.29 1.08
N ASP A 77 8.26 12.43 1.35
CA ASP A 77 9.52 12.84 0.71
C ASP A 77 10.63 11.82 1.03
N ASP A 78 10.71 11.46 2.31
CA ASP A 78 11.68 10.51 2.89
C ASP A 78 11.32 9.04 2.65
N ALA A 79 10.18 8.76 2.02
CA ALA A 79 9.80 7.40 1.66
C ALA A 79 10.56 6.91 0.42
N SER A 80 10.69 5.61 0.21
CA SER A 80 11.10 5.02 -1.07
C SER A 80 10.32 3.73 -1.31
N PHE A 81 10.16 3.40 -2.58
CA PHE A 81 9.37 2.26 -3.03
C PHE A 81 10.18 1.46 -4.04
N ASP A 82 10.72 0.35 -3.58
CA ASP A 82 11.57 -0.52 -4.38
C ASP A 82 10.81 -1.77 -4.72
N LYS A 83 10.51 -1.97 -6.00
CA LYS A 83 9.97 -3.25 -6.44
C LYS A 83 11.01 -4.36 -6.20
N LYS A 84 10.56 -5.61 -6.04
CA LYS A 84 11.44 -6.78 -5.88
C LYS A 84 11.11 -7.87 -6.89
N ASP A 85 12.11 -8.65 -7.27
CA ASP A 85 12.05 -9.64 -8.36
C ASP A 85 11.23 -10.89 -8.01
N ASP A 86 11.02 -11.16 -6.73
CA ASP A 86 10.08 -12.15 -6.20
C ASP A 86 8.61 -11.68 -6.28
N SER A 87 8.33 -10.49 -6.82
CA SER A 87 6.98 -10.06 -7.19
C SER A 87 6.54 -10.64 -8.53
N TYR A 88 5.31 -11.20 -8.59
CA TYR A 88 4.67 -11.54 -9.88
C TYR A 88 4.53 -10.33 -10.81
N LEU A 89 4.51 -9.12 -10.25
CA LEU A 89 4.30 -7.87 -10.97
C LEU A 89 5.60 -7.11 -11.26
N TRP A 90 6.77 -7.62 -10.83
CA TRP A 90 8.08 -6.98 -10.99
C TRP A 90 8.34 -6.41 -12.40
N ARG A 91 8.03 -7.19 -13.44
CA ARG A 91 8.26 -6.82 -14.85
C ARG A 91 7.17 -5.90 -15.42
N TYR A 92 6.04 -5.79 -14.74
CA TYR A 92 4.85 -5.11 -15.25
C TYR A 92 4.56 -3.78 -14.55
N ILE A 93 5.28 -3.47 -13.47
CA ILE A 93 5.07 -2.24 -12.70
C ILE A 93 6.25 -1.28 -12.79
N LYS A 94 5.90 0.00 -12.77
CA LYS A 94 6.80 1.11 -12.44
C LYS A 94 6.14 2.00 -11.39
N PHE A 95 6.94 2.48 -10.45
CA PHE A 95 6.55 3.51 -9.50
C PHE A 95 6.96 4.87 -10.03
N GLU A 96 6.06 5.84 -9.87
CA GLU A 96 6.37 7.26 -10.01
C GLU A 96 5.83 7.98 -8.79
N LYS A 97 6.66 8.83 -8.19
CA LYS A 97 6.20 9.75 -7.16
C LYS A 97 5.83 11.07 -7.82
N GLN A 98 4.63 11.55 -7.53
CA GLN A 98 4.29 12.95 -7.78
C GLN A 98 4.39 13.69 -6.45
N GLN A 99 5.22 14.71 -6.41
CA GLN A 99 5.43 15.56 -5.24
C GLN A 99 5.05 17.00 -5.56
N HIS A 100 4.37 17.63 -4.63
CA HIS A 100 4.01 19.02 -4.62
C HIS A 100 4.62 19.69 -3.39
N LYS A 101 5.36 20.78 -3.59
CA LYS A 101 6.00 21.55 -2.50
C LYS A 101 5.02 22.50 -1.79
N GLY A 102 3.75 22.10 -1.67
CA GLY A 102 2.65 22.93 -1.19
C GLY A 102 1.48 22.06 -0.71
N PRO A 103 0.34 22.69 -0.34
CA PRO A 103 -0.77 21.96 0.21
C PRO A 103 -1.36 20.95 -0.78
N GLY A 104 -1.41 19.66 -0.42
CA GLY A 104 -2.02 18.61 -1.23
C GLY A 104 -1.19 18.10 -2.40
N GLY A 105 -1.64 17.01 -3.02
CA GLY A 105 -1.16 16.58 -4.35
C GLY A 105 0.01 15.59 -4.37
N ASN A 106 0.47 15.14 -3.20
CA ASN A 106 1.45 14.05 -3.12
C ASN A 106 0.76 12.71 -3.37
N CYS A 107 1.26 11.95 -4.33
CA CYS A 107 0.73 10.65 -4.64
C CYS A 107 1.78 9.68 -5.16
N LEU A 108 1.55 8.40 -4.89
CA LEU A 108 2.26 7.30 -5.53
C LEU A 108 1.45 6.86 -6.76
N ILE A 109 2.08 6.91 -7.92
CA ILE A 109 1.53 6.40 -9.17
C ILE A 109 2.12 5.02 -9.43
N VAL A 110 1.26 4.01 -9.52
CA VAL A 110 1.62 2.66 -9.96
C VAL A 110 1.20 2.50 -11.40
N LYS A 111 2.19 2.49 -12.30
CA LYS A 111 1.97 2.26 -13.74
C LYS A 111 2.06 0.77 -14.02
N TYR A 112 0.94 0.18 -14.39
CA TYR A 112 0.84 -1.22 -14.79
C TYR A 112 0.86 -1.35 -16.30
N LYS A 113 1.74 -2.22 -16.82
CA LYS A 113 1.76 -2.65 -18.21
C LYS A 113 1.97 -4.17 -18.28
N GLY A 114 0.92 -4.94 -18.55
CA GLY A 114 1.00 -6.40 -18.46
C GLY A 114 -0.24 -7.20 -18.89
N PRO A 115 -0.32 -8.50 -18.53
CA PRO A 115 -1.45 -9.39 -18.81
C PRO A 115 -2.75 -9.06 -18.03
N LYS A 116 -3.91 -9.16 -18.69
CA LYS A 116 -5.21 -8.83 -18.09
C LYS A 116 -5.54 -9.58 -16.80
N HIS A 117 -5.15 -10.85 -16.68
CA HIS A 117 -5.56 -11.68 -15.54
C HIS A 117 -5.10 -11.13 -14.17
N PHE A 118 -3.95 -10.45 -14.11
CA PHE A 118 -3.48 -9.78 -12.88
C PHE A 118 -4.41 -8.65 -12.43
N LEU A 119 -5.20 -8.08 -13.35
CA LEU A 119 -6.14 -7.00 -13.07
C LEU A 119 -7.51 -7.52 -12.58
N GLU A 120 -7.81 -8.78 -12.83
CA GLU A 120 -9.11 -9.41 -12.57
C GLU A 120 -9.10 -10.27 -11.30
N ASP A 121 -7.94 -10.82 -10.97
CA ASP A 121 -7.68 -11.57 -9.75
C ASP A 121 -7.79 -10.68 -8.51
N ASP A 122 -8.58 -11.12 -7.54
CA ASP A 122 -8.73 -10.40 -6.27
C ASP A 122 -7.62 -10.77 -5.28
N LYS A 123 -6.40 -10.31 -5.55
CA LYS A 123 -5.19 -10.66 -4.78
C LYS A 123 -4.38 -9.43 -4.43
N ASP A 124 -3.86 -9.41 -3.21
CA ASP A 124 -2.85 -8.46 -2.77
C ASP A 124 -1.47 -8.94 -3.24
N TYR A 125 -1.03 -8.50 -4.41
CA TYR A 125 0.28 -8.86 -4.95
C TYR A 125 1.37 -8.09 -4.22
N TYR A 126 2.35 -8.80 -3.66
CA TYR A 126 3.59 -8.16 -3.22
C TYR A 126 4.23 -7.44 -4.41
N LEU A 127 4.59 -6.18 -4.22
CA LEU A 127 5.29 -5.39 -5.23
C LEU A 127 6.78 -5.30 -4.92
N GLY A 128 7.13 -5.23 -3.65
CA GLY A 128 8.47 -4.96 -3.16
C GLY A 128 8.44 -4.28 -1.80
N ASP A 129 9.49 -3.55 -1.47
CA ASP A 129 9.63 -2.92 -0.17
C ASP A 129 9.28 -1.43 -0.22
N ALA A 130 8.60 -0.99 0.84
CA ALA A 130 8.47 0.41 1.17
C ALA A 130 9.39 0.72 2.35
N PHE A 131 10.14 1.79 2.23
CA PHE A 131 11.11 2.22 3.24
C PHE A 131 10.90 3.69 3.55
N VAL A 132 11.12 4.08 4.79
CA VAL A 132 11.08 5.49 5.22
C VAL A 132 12.35 5.78 6.01
N ASP A 133 13.12 6.76 5.55
CA ASP A 133 14.36 7.24 6.17
C ASP A 133 14.25 8.70 6.54
N ASP A 134 13.70 8.96 7.72
CA ASP A 134 13.70 10.30 8.29
C ASP A 134 14.38 10.25 9.67
N ALA A 135 15.08 11.31 10.04
CA ALA A 135 15.74 11.40 11.35
C ALA A 135 14.75 11.26 12.52
N ASN A 136 13.47 11.54 12.28
CA ASN A 136 12.43 11.36 13.28
C ASN A 136 11.64 10.04 13.16
N PHE A 137 11.95 9.22 12.18
CA PHE A 137 11.32 7.93 11.95
C PHE A 137 12.40 6.87 12.16
N LYS A 138 12.08 5.78 12.85
CA LYS A 138 13.00 4.64 12.85
C LYS A 138 13.05 4.13 11.41
N LEU A 139 14.25 3.90 10.87
CA LEU A 139 14.46 3.16 9.62
C LEU A 139 13.58 1.92 9.63
N THR A 140 12.56 1.93 8.78
CA THR A 140 11.55 0.87 8.79
C THR A 140 11.31 0.35 7.39
N HIS A 141 11.44 -0.96 7.26
CA HIS A 141 11.13 -1.70 6.04
C HIS A 141 9.76 -2.36 6.18
N PHE A 142 8.94 -2.18 5.15
CA PHE A 142 7.61 -2.74 5.06
C PHE A 142 7.42 -3.44 3.73
N HIS A 143 6.55 -4.45 3.69
CA HIS A 143 6.24 -5.12 2.44
C HIS A 143 5.03 -4.45 1.77
N LEU A 144 5.31 -3.77 0.65
CA LEU A 144 4.31 -3.08 -0.15
C LEU A 144 3.52 -4.07 -1.00
N HIS A 145 2.20 -4.00 -0.89
CA HIS A 145 1.28 -4.82 -1.66
C HIS A 145 0.29 -3.95 -2.41
N PHE A 146 -0.14 -4.46 -3.55
CA PHE A 146 -1.11 -3.82 -4.43
C PHE A 146 -2.14 -4.83 -4.90
N ASN A 147 -3.41 -4.46 -4.78
CA ASN A 147 -4.52 -5.19 -5.37
C ASN A 147 -5.10 -4.37 -6.54
N PRO A 148 -4.85 -4.78 -7.80
CA PRO A 148 -5.32 -4.06 -8.99
C PRO A 148 -6.85 -4.02 -9.12
N LYS A 149 -7.54 -5.06 -8.67
CA LYS A 149 -8.99 -5.18 -8.76
C LYS A 149 -9.69 -4.24 -7.78
N ARG A 150 -9.25 -4.26 -6.52
CA ARG A 150 -9.77 -3.38 -5.46
C ARG A 150 -9.22 -1.97 -5.54
N LYS A 151 -8.15 -1.75 -6.30
CA LYS A 151 -7.39 -0.50 -6.39
C LYS A 151 -6.88 -0.09 -5.02
N THR A 152 -6.24 -1.03 -4.32
CA THR A 152 -5.73 -0.80 -2.97
C THR A 152 -4.22 -0.95 -2.85
N LEU A 153 -3.62 -0.10 -2.03
CA LEU A 153 -2.23 -0.13 -1.62
C LEU A 153 -2.14 -0.40 -0.12
N SER A 154 -1.32 -1.38 0.26
CA SER A 154 -1.19 -1.88 1.63
C SER A 154 0.26 -2.10 2.04
N LEU A 155 0.52 -1.97 3.34
CA LEU A 155 1.74 -2.46 3.97
C LEU A 155 1.38 -3.66 4.84
N TYR A 156 2.10 -4.77 4.68
CA TYR A 156 1.92 -5.97 5.48
C TYR A 156 3.23 -6.40 6.14
N GLN A 157 3.13 -7.16 7.24
CA GLN A 157 4.27 -7.74 7.95
C GLN A 157 4.96 -8.85 7.15
N GLY A 158 4.19 -9.62 6.36
CA GLY A 158 4.71 -10.70 5.51
C GLY A 158 4.60 -10.36 4.02
N LYS A 159 5.29 -11.15 3.19
CA LYS A 159 5.11 -11.14 1.74
C LYS A 159 3.98 -12.08 1.35
N HIS A 160 3.10 -11.63 0.46
CA HIS A 160 1.96 -12.40 -0.01
C HIS A 160 1.91 -12.40 -1.54
N HIS A 161 1.46 -13.53 -2.12
CA HIS A 161 1.38 -13.70 -3.56
C HIS A 161 2.70 -13.32 -4.26
N THR A 162 3.78 -13.95 -3.82
CA THR A 162 5.12 -13.85 -4.44
C THR A 162 5.34 -15.03 -5.38
N ILE A 163 6.32 -14.87 -6.26
CA ILE A 163 6.92 -15.99 -6.98
C ILE A 163 7.62 -16.85 -5.92
N SER A 164 7.33 -18.16 -5.89
CA SER A 164 8.06 -19.08 -5.02
C SER A 164 9.55 -18.98 -5.35
N GLN A 165 10.38 -18.62 -4.37
CA GLN A 165 11.82 -18.80 -4.50
C GLN A 165 12.07 -20.31 -4.44
N ASN A 166 12.26 -20.93 -5.61
CA ASN A 166 12.88 -22.24 -5.65
C ASN A 166 14.32 -22.04 -5.15
N ASN A 167 14.54 -22.32 -3.88
CA ASN A 167 15.87 -22.49 -3.33
C ASN A 167 16.42 -23.80 -3.94
N ASN A 168 17.07 -23.68 -5.10
CA ASN A 168 17.94 -24.72 -5.64
C ASN A 168 19.32 -24.60 -5.00
#